data_AF-A0A7C7WEB8-F1
#
_entry.id   AF-A0A7C7WEB8-F1
#
_cell.length_a   1.000
_cell.length_b   1.000
_cell.length_c   1.000
_cell.angle_alpha   90.00
_cell.angle_beta   90.00
_cell.angle_gamma   90.00
#
_symmetry.space_group_name_H-M   'P 1'
#
loop_
_entity.id
_entity.type
_entity.pdbx_description
1 polymer ?
#
loop_
_entity_poly.entity_id
_entity_poly.type
_entity_poly.pdbx_seq_one_letter_code
_entity_poly.pdbx_strand_id
1 'polypeptide(L)' 'GGSGLGLAIARHIVEAHSGRIWAEPTLGGGLTVTFTLRAAALA' A
#
# COMPACT_ATOMS: atom_id res chain seq x y z
N GLY A 1 3.43 12.44 -17.96
CA GLY A 1 3.10 12.89 -16.61
C GLY A 1 2.18 11.87 -15.99
N GLY A 2 2.58 11.25 -14.86
CA GLY A 2 1.73 10.29 -14.17
C GLY A 2 0.52 11.00 -13.60
N SER A 3 -0.67 10.53 -13.92
CA SER A 3 -1.96 11.10 -13.47
C SER A 3 -2.23 11.00 -11.97
N GLY A 4 -1.24 10.61 -11.17
CA GLY A 4 -1.40 10.36 -9.73
C GLY A 4 -2.18 9.08 -9.39
N LEU A 5 -2.57 8.28 -10.38
CA LEU A 5 -3.46 7.12 -10.17
C LEU A 5 -2.78 5.90 -9.52
N GLY A 6 -1.44 5.81 -9.54
CA GLY A 6 -0.73 4.61 -9.07
C GLY A 6 -1.07 4.22 -7.62
N LEU A 7 -1.09 5.19 -6.70
CA LEU A 7 -1.40 4.93 -5.29
C LEU A 7 -2.89 4.60 -5.07
N ALA A 8 -3.78 5.19 -5.88
CA ALA A 8 -5.20 4.89 -5.82
C ALA A 8 -5.50 3.45 -6.27
N ILE A 9 -4.84 2.99 -7.35
CA ILE A 9 -4.91 1.61 -7.84
C ILE A 9 -4.35 0.65 -6.78
N ALA A 10 -3.16 0.95 -6.23
CA ALA A 10 -2.55 0.13 -5.19
C ALA A 10 -3.45 -0.01 -3.95
N ARG A 11 -4.09 1.09 -3.51
CA ARG A 11 -5.06 1.07 -2.41
C ARG A 11 -6.23 0.14 -2.69
N HIS A 12 -6.83 0.25 -3.88
CA HIS A 12 -7.95 -0.62 -4.27
C HIS A 12 -7.57 -2.10 -4.25
N ILE A 13 -6.38 -2.45 -4.75
CA ILE A 13 -5.87 -3.83 -4.74
C ILE A 13 -5.71 -4.32 -3.29
N VAL A 14 -5.06 -3.54 -2.43
CA VAL A 14 -4.81 -3.93 -1.04
C VAL A 14 -6.13 -4.09 -0.27
N GLU A 15 -7.07 -3.17 -0.42
CA GLU A 15 -8.39 -3.23 0.21
C GLU A 15 -9.20 -4.45 -0.26
N ALA A 16 -9.15 -4.78 -1.56
CA ALA A 16 -9.82 -5.97 -2.11
C ALA A 16 -9.30 -7.28 -1.51
N HIS A 17 -8.04 -7.32 -1.06
CA HIS A 17 -7.45 -8.47 -0.38
C HIS A 17 -7.62 -8.43 1.15
N SER A 18 -8.52 -7.58 1.66
CA SER A 18 -8.70 -7.34 3.10
C SER A 18 -7.43 -6.86 3.80
N GLY A 19 -6.55 -6.19 3.06
CA GLY A 19 -5.32 -5.61 3.57
C GLY A 19 -5.48 -4.16 4.00
N ARG A 20 -4.36 -3.53 4.38
CA ARG A 20 -4.29 -2.10 4.72
C ARG A 20 -3.07 -1.49 4.03
N ILE A 21 -3.19 -0.24 3.55
CA ILE A 21 -2.08 0.56 3.02
C ILE A 21 -2.09 1.94 3.68
N TRP A 22 -0.91 2.49 3.96
CA TRP A 22 -0.75 3.84 4.52
C TRP A 22 0.61 4.42 4.13
N ALA A 23 0.76 5.72 4.34
CA ALA A 23 1.98 6.44 4.02
C ALA A 23 2.42 7.28 5.22
N GLU A 24 3.72 7.25 5.51
CA GLU A 24 4.35 7.94 6.61
C GLU A 24 5.60 8.68 6.11
N PRO A 25 5.92 9.86 6.67
CA PRO A 25 7.18 10.53 6.38
C PRO A 25 8.37 9.65 6.81
N THR A 26 9.39 9.57 5.97
CA THR A 26 10.63 8.84 6.30
C THR A 26 11.59 9.75 7.05
N LEU A 27 12.26 9.23 8.09
CA LEU A 27 13.33 9.95 8.76
C LEU A 27 14.45 10.27 7.75
N GLY A 28 14.84 11.55 7.67
CA GLY A 28 15.79 12.02 6.65
C GLY A 28 15.14 12.52 5.36
N GLY A 29 13.80 12.53 5.29
CA GLY A 29 13.04 13.03 4.16
C GLY A 29 12.53 11.93 3.23
N GLY A 30 11.52 12.25 2.43
CA GLY A 30 10.83 11.28 1.57
C GLY A 30 9.58 10.69 2.22
N LEU A 31 9.10 9.60 1.64
CA LEU A 31 7.82 8.95 1.97
C LEU A 31 8.01 7.44 2.00
N THR A 32 7.63 6.80 3.10
CA THR A 32 7.50 5.35 3.20
C THR A 32 6.03 4.99 3.02
N VAL A 33 5.74 4.13 2.04
CA VAL A 33 4.40 3.56 1.85
C VAL A 33 4.45 2.09 2.28
N THR A 34 3.66 1.74 3.27
CA THR A 34 3.61 0.39 3.85
C THR A 34 2.24 -0.21 3.58
N PHE A 35 2.20 -1.52 3.31
CA PHE A 35 0.95 -2.26 3.22
C PHE A 35 1.05 -3.62 3.89
N THR A 36 -0.10 -4.18 4.27
CA THR A 36 -0.24 -5.52 4.81
C THR A 36 -1.30 -6.29 4.04
N LEU A 37 -1.08 -7.59 3.89
CA LEU A 37 -2.02 -8.55 3.33
C LEU A 37 -2.14 -9.72 4.30
N ARG A 38 -3.24 -10.47 4.22
CA ARG A 38 -3.35 -11.74 4.95
C ARG A 38 -2.38 -12.74 4.32
N ALA A 39 -1.58 -13.39 5.17
CA ALA A 39 -0.74 -14.50 4.73
C ALA A 39 -1.64 -15.64 4.22
N ALA A 40 -1.18 -16.35 3.18
CA ALA A 40 -1.82 -17.60 2.79
C ALA A 40 -1.68 -18.61 3.94
N ALA A 41 -2.77 -19.31 4.27
CA ALA A 41 -2.69 -20.44 5.17
C ALA A 41 -2.02 -21.60 4.41
N LEU A 42 -0.97 -22.19 4.99
CA LEU A 42 -0.46 -23.47 4.54
C LEU A 42 -1.46 -24.54 5.01
N ALA A 43 -1.95 -25.35 4.07
CA ALA A 43 -2.81 -26.50 4.32
C ALA A 43 -1.99 -27.70 4.81
#